data_AF-A0A093BF66-F1
#
_entry.id   AF-A0A093BF66-F1
#
_cell.length_a   1.000
_cell.length_b   1.000
_cell.length_c   1.000
_cell.angle_alpha   90.00
_cell.angle_beta   90.00
_cell.angle_gamma   90.00
#
_symmetry.space_group_name_H-M   'P 1'
#
loop_
_entity.id
_entity.type
_entity.pdbx_description
1 polymer ?
#
loop_
_entity_poly.entity_id
_entity_poly.type
_entity_poly.pdbx_seq_one_letter_code
_entity_poly.pdbx_strand_id
1 'polypeptide(L)'
;VAEVPRNPCRMSCRNGGHLVLSSCLCACAPGYTGRYCQVRCSGQCLHGKLRKEECSCLCHPGYGGADCGIKIHFPFHACDVRIDGDCFMVSPEAATYYGAKMKCQEKGATLAQVRSQKVQDILAFYLSRLESGNRVTDTDFETGNFWIGLTYKTSKASFRWDVGEPSSFTSFAFGQPDNQGFGNCVEMQALAAFNWNDQRCKTRNRYICQFSE
;
A
#
# COMPACT_ATOMS: atom_id res chain seq x y z
N VAL A 1 40.16 -43.76 0.27
CA VAL A 1 39.11 -42.94 -0.39
C VAL A 1 38.21 -42.43 0.71
N ALA A 2 38.21 -41.12 0.99
CA ALA A 2 37.30 -40.57 1.99
C ALA A 2 35.89 -40.63 1.40
N GLU A 3 35.00 -41.43 2.00
CA GLU A 3 33.60 -41.48 1.58
C GLU A 3 32.97 -40.11 1.84
N VAL A 4 32.57 -39.41 0.77
CA VAL A 4 31.76 -38.21 0.90
C VAL A 4 30.46 -38.62 1.57
N PRO A 5 30.06 -38.00 2.69
CA PRO A 5 28.80 -38.32 3.33
C PRO A 5 27.67 -38.17 2.31
N ARG A 6 26.85 -39.21 2.11
CA ARG A 6 25.73 -39.17 1.15
C ARG A 6 24.73 -38.04 1.44
N ASN A 7 24.73 -37.50 2.67
CA ASN A 7 23.91 -36.38 3.09
C ASN A 7 24.72 -35.40 3.97
N PRO A 8 25.47 -34.47 3.38
CA PRO A 8 26.25 -33.47 4.11
C PRO A 8 25.38 -32.50 4.92
N CYS A 9 24.10 -32.31 4.54
CA CYS A 9 23.18 -31.41 5.22
C CYS A 9 22.59 -31.98 6.53
N ARG A 10 22.81 -33.27 6.84
CA ARG A 10 22.30 -33.95 8.05
C ARG A 10 20.79 -33.77 8.29
N MET A 11 19.99 -33.73 7.22
CA MET A 11 18.54 -33.58 7.31
C MET A 11 17.82 -34.41 6.25
N SER A 12 16.54 -34.73 6.51
CA SER A 12 15.73 -35.50 5.58
C SER A 12 14.39 -34.81 5.34
N CYS A 13 13.94 -34.83 4.08
CA CYS A 13 12.65 -34.30 3.67
C CYS A 13 11.56 -35.36 3.85
N ARG A 14 10.35 -34.94 4.23
CA ARG A 14 9.20 -35.81 4.44
C ARG A 14 8.22 -35.75 3.27
N ASN A 15 7.24 -36.65 3.26
CA ASN A 15 6.07 -36.61 2.36
C ASN A 15 6.41 -36.48 0.86
N GLY A 16 7.44 -37.19 0.40
CA GLY A 16 7.86 -37.18 -1.00
C GLY A 16 8.66 -35.94 -1.42
N GLY A 17 9.07 -35.08 -0.48
CA GLY A 17 10.01 -33.99 -0.76
C GLY A 17 11.42 -34.49 -1.04
N HIS A 18 12.16 -33.76 -1.88
CA HIS A 18 13.55 -34.06 -2.23
C HIS A 18 14.51 -33.04 -1.61
N LEU A 19 15.64 -33.51 -1.07
CA LEU A 19 16.67 -32.64 -0.48
C LEU A 19 17.56 -32.06 -1.57
N VAL A 20 17.56 -30.73 -1.69
CA VAL A 20 18.48 -30.02 -2.57
C VAL A 20 19.80 -29.83 -1.85
N LEU A 21 20.80 -30.66 -2.18
CA LEU A 21 22.10 -30.70 -1.49
C LEU A 21 22.91 -29.39 -1.60
N SER A 22 22.69 -28.58 -2.65
CA SER A 22 23.39 -27.31 -2.84
C SER A 22 22.92 -26.20 -1.89
N SER A 23 21.66 -26.23 -1.47
CA SER A 23 21.05 -25.22 -0.59
C SER A 23 20.66 -25.75 0.79
N CYS A 24 20.76 -27.07 1.01
CA CYS A 24 20.27 -27.77 2.20
C CYS A 24 18.80 -27.42 2.52
N LEU A 25 17.96 -27.34 1.48
CA LEU A 25 16.52 -27.09 1.60
C LEU A 25 15.74 -28.25 1.00
N CYS A 26 14.55 -28.50 1.55
CA CYS A 26 13.64 -29.49 1.00
C CYS A 26 12.75 -28.86 -0.08
N ALA A 27 12.81 -29.41 -1.30
CA ALA A 27 11.82 -29.15 -2.34
C ALA A 27 10.62 -30.07 -2.08
N CYS A 28 9.49 -29.49 -1.70
CA CYS A 28 8.32 -30.26 -1.30
C CYS A 28 7.48 -30.73 -2.49
N ALA A 29 6.92 -31.93 -2.37
CA ALA A 29 5.91 -32.41 -3.30
C ALA A 29 4.65 -31.53 -3.25
N PRO A 30 3.86 -31.46 -4.33
CA PRO A 30 2.65 -30.64 -4.37
C PRO A 30 1.71 -30.93 -3.18
N GLY A 31 1.30 -29.88 -2.47
CA GLY A 31 0.43 -30.00 -1.30
C GLY A 31 1.15 -30.23 0.03
N TYR A 32 2.48 -30.02 0.09
CA TYR A 32 3.25 -29.99 1.33
C TYR A 32 4.16 -28.77 1.40
N THR A 33 4.38 -28.23 2.60
CA THR A 33 5.30 -27.12 2.88
C THR A 33 6.04 -27.31 4.20
N GLY A 34 6.83 -26.31 4.57
CA GLY A 34 7.67 -26.27 5.76
C GLY A 34 9.09 -26.74 5.47
N ARG A 35 10.00 -26.42 6.39
CA ARG A 35 11.44 -26.67 6.26
C ARG A 35 11.81 -28.12 5.89
N TYR A 36 10.98 -29.08 6.29
CA TYR A 36 11.16 -30.51 6.03
C TYR A 36 9.97 -31.14 5.28
N CYS A 37 9.12 -30.33 4.64
CA CYS A 37 7.88 -30.77 3.97
C CYS A 37 6.89 -31.50 4.90
N GLN A 38 6.91 -31.15 6.18
CA GLN A 38 6.12 -31.81 7.22
C GLN A 38 4.68 -31.30 7.29
N VAL A 39 4.39 -30.12 6.74
CA VAL A 39 3.07 -29.49 6.80
C VAL A 39 2.30 -29.87 5.54
N ARG A 40 1.15 -30.52 5.68
CA ARG A 40 0.23 -30.79 4.57
C ARG A 40 -0.58 -29.53 4.27
N CYS A 41 -0.61 -29.05 3.03
CA CYS A 41 -1.53 -28.00 2.59
C CYS A 41 -2.96 -28.58 2.62
N SER A 42 -3.63 -28.52 3.77
CA SER A 42 -5.02 -28.95 3.94
C SER A 42 -6.03 -27.81 3.87
N GLY A 43 -5.59 -26.59 3.56
CA GLY A 43 -6.46 -25.42 3.46
C GLY A 43 -7.37 -25.52 2.25
N GLN A 44 -8.67 -25.74 2.48
CA GLN A 44 -9.69 -25.45 1.48
C GLN A 44 -9.87 -23.93 1.42
N CYS A 45 -9.62 -23.33 0.25
CA CYS A 45 -9.93 -21.92 0.06
C CYS A 45 -11.41 -21.81 -0.30
N LEU A 46 -12.23 -21.25 0.59
CA LEU A 46 -13.67 -21.14 0.42
C LEU A 46 -14.02 -20.23 -0.77
N HIS A 47 -13.44 -19.02 -0.79
CA HIS A 47 -13.62 -18.05 -1.88
C HIS A 47 -12.26 -17.62 -2.44
N GLY A 48 -11.51 -18.56 -3.00
CA GLY A 48 -10.20 -18.29 -3.57
C GLY A 48 -9.55 -19.50 -4.23
N LYS A 49 -8.27 -19.36 -4.58
CA LYS A 49 -7.45 -20.42 -5.15
C LYS A 49 -6.29 -20.76 -4.22
N LEU A 50 -6.04 -22.05 -4.01
CA LEU A 50 -4.89 -22.50 -3.22
C LEU A 50 -3.60 -22.34 -4.04
N ARG A 51 -2.67 -21.52 -3.54
CA ARG A 51 -1.30 -21.46 -4.02
C ARG A 51 -0.49 -22.58 -3.35
N LYS A 52 -0.43 -23.73 -4.02
CA LYS A 52 0.16 -24.97 -3.49
C LYS A 52 1.64 -24.85 -3.09
N GLU A 53 2.39 -23.96 -3.74
CA GLU A 53 3.82 -23.72 -3.47
C GLU A 53 4.04 -23.03 -2.13
N GLU A 54 3.11 -22.15 -1.72
CA GLU A 54 3.20 -21.35 -0.50
C GLU A 54 2.24 -21.84 0.60
N CYS A 55 1.44 -22.88 0.32
CA CYS A 55 0.27 -23.29 1.10
C CYS A 55 -0.58 -22.09 1.59
N SER A 56 -0.82 -21.11 0.72
CA SER A 56 -1.60 -19.92 1.02
C SER A 56 -2.81 -19.82 0.09
N CYS A 57 -3.88 -19.15 0.53
CA CYS A 57 -5.03 -18.89 -0.32
C CYS A 57 -4.93 -17.52 -1.00
N LEU A 58 -5.11 -17.49 -2.31
CA LEU A 58 -5.32 -16.27 -3.10
C LEU A 58 -6.83 -16.00 -3.14
N CYS A 59 -7.30 -15.05 -2.35
CA CYS A 59 -8.73 -14.79 -2.21
C CYS A 59 -9.32 -14.03 -3.40
N HIS A 60 -10.56 -14.35 -3.75
CA HIS A 60 -11.35 -13.56 -4.68
C HIS A 60 -11.65 -12.17 -4.09
N PRO A 61 -11.93 -11.16 -4.93
CA PRO A 61 -12.35 -9.84 -4.45
C PRO A 61 -13.54 -9.95 -3.49
N GLY A 62 -13.46 -9.27 -2.35
CA GLY A 62 -14.50 -9.35 -1.32
C GLY A 62 -14.36 -10.53 -0.35
N TYR A 63 -13.25 -11.28 -0.38
CA TYR A 63 -12.95 -12.33 0.59
C TYR A 63 -11.51 -12.28 1.13
N GLY A 64 -11.31 -12.69 2.39
CA GLY A 64 -10.03 -12.65 3.08
C GLY A 64 -9.88 -13.72 4.16
N GLY A 65 -8.74 -13.73 4.86
CA GLY A 65 -8.37 -14.75 5.85
C GLY A 65 -7.55 -15.90 5.26
N ALA A 66 -7.02 -16.77 6.12
CA ALA A 66 -6.12 -17.87 5.73
C ALA A 66 -6.78 -18.89 4.77
N ASP A 67 -8.11 -19.00 4.79
CA ASP A 67 -8.93 -19.88 3.97
C ASP A 67 -9.89 -19.13 3.04
N CYS A 68 -9.81 -17.79 2.96
CA CYS A 68 -10.77 -16.96 2.24
C CYS A 68 -12.24 -17.15 2.67
N GLY A 69 -12.50 -17.59 3.90
CA GLY A 69 -13.85 -17.78 4.45
C GLY A 69 -14.52 -16.52 4.93
N ILE A 70 -13.75 -15.44 5.09
CA ILE A 70 -14.24 -14.19 5.64
C ILE A 70 -14.75 -13.34 4.48
N LYS A 71 -16.08 -13.14 4.41
CA LYS A 71 -16.69 -12.17 3.49
C LYS A 71 -16.34 -10.77 3.95
N ILE A 72 -15.39 -10.15 3.27
CA ILE A 72 -14.98 -8.78 3.53
C ILE A 72 -15.89 -7.87 2.68
N HIS A 73 -16.71 -7.08 3.36
CA HIS A 73 -17.46 -6.04 2.68
C HIS A 73 -16.46 -5.02 2.14
N PHE A 74 -16.57 -4.73 0.84
CA PHE A 74 -15.97 -3.53 0.29
C PHE A 74 -16.55 -2.30 1.02
N PRO A 75 -15.72 -1.31 1.37
CA PRO A 75 -14.30 -1.22 1.11
C PRO A 75 -13.53 -1.88 2.26
N PHE A 76 -12.57 -2.74 1.91
CA PHE A 76 -11.53 -3.26 2.78
C PHE A 76 -11.07 -2.21 3.78
N HIS A 77 -10.73 -2.58 5.02
CA HIS A 77 -9.85 -1.76 5.86
C HIS A 77 -10.24 -0.26 5.87
N ALA A 78 -11.20 0.13 6.70
CA ALA A 78 -11.50 1.56 6.92
C ALA A 78 -10.25 2.40 7.27
N CYS A 79 -9.16 1.71 7.65
CA CYS A 79 -7.85 2.26 7.89
C CYS A 79 -6.71 1.45 7.27
N ASP A 80 -5.89 2.09 6.43
CA ASP A 80 -4.62 1.53 5.95
C ASP A 80 -3.50 1.76 6.96
N VAL A 81 -3.42 2.97 7.50
CA VAL A 81 -2.36 3.40 8.44
C VAL A 81 -2.98 4.22 9.55
N ARG A 82 -2.65 3.90 10.81
CA ARG A 82 -3.04 4.70 11.98
C ARG A 82 -1.85 5.49 12.51
N ILE A 83 -2.00 6.79 12.68
CA ILE A 83 -0.96 7.68 13.22
C ILE A 83 -1.63 8.63 14.22
N ASP A 84 -1.25 8.53 15.50
CA ASP A 84 -1.73 9.43 16.56
C ASP A 84 -3.26 9.53 16.70
N GLY A 85 -3.95 8.40 16.48
CA GLY A 85 -5.42 8.33 16.56
C GLY A 85 -6.11 8.64 15.23
N ASP A 86 -5.46 9.38 14.33
CA ASP A 86 -5.95 9.57 12.98
C ASP A 86 -5.76 8.31 12.14
N CYS A 87 -6.73 8.08 11.26
CA CYS A 87 -6.74 6.97 10.35
C CYS A 87 -6.59 7.45 8.90
N PHE A 88 -5.63 6.88 8.17
CA PHE A 88 -5.34 7.22 6.78
C PHE A 88 -5.72 6.06 5.86
N MET A 89 -6.36 6.38 4.74
CA MET A 89 -6.77 5.43 3.70
C MET A 89 -6.37 5.96 2.32
N VAL A 90 -5.75 5.10 1.51
CA VAL A 90 -5.30 5.39 0.15
C VAL A 90 -6.35 4.90 -0.83
N SER A 91 -6.82 5.78 -1.70
CA SER A 91 -7.83 5.44 -2.68
C SER A 91 -7.28 4.45 -3.73
N PRO A 92 -8.06 3.43 -4.12
CA PRO A 92 -7.70 2.60 -5.27
C PRO A 92 -7.88 3.35 -6.59
N GLU A 93 -8.84 4.27 -6.63
CA GLU A 93 -9.29 5.00 -7.80
C GLU A 93 -8.67 6.40 -7.90
N ALA A 94 -8.58 6.93 -9.12
CA ALA A 94 -8.12 8.28 -9.41
C ALA A 94 -9.28 9.29 -9.51
N ALA A 95 -9.04 10.51 -9.05
CA ALA A 95 -9.97 11.63 -9.18
C ALA A 95 -9.22 12.96 -9.32
N THR A 96 -9.93 13.99 -9.80
CA THR A 96 -9.47 15.37 -9.67
C THR A 96 -9.39 15.74 -8.19
N TYR A 97 -8.63 16.77 -7.83
CA TYR A 97 -8.50 17.19 -6.43
C TYR A 97 -9.86 17.39 -5.75
N TYR A 98 -10.76 18.15 -6.40
CA TYR A 98 -12.09 18.41 -5.84
C TYR A 98 -12.98 17.17 -5.83
N GLY A 99 -12.85 16.27 -6.82
CA GLY A 99 -13.52 14.99 -6.80
C GLY A 99 -13.05 14.09 -5.65
N ALA A 100 -11.73 14.03 -5.42
CA ALA A 100 -11.12 13.31 -4.31
C ALA A 100 -11.59 13.86 -2.96
N LYS A 101 -11.61 15.19 -2.82
CA LYS A 101 -12.14 15.87 -1.64
C LYS A 101 -13.58 15.47 -1.33
N MET A 102 -14.47 15.55 -2.32
CA MET A 102 -15.87 15.13 -2.17
C MET A 102 -15.98 13.66 -1.76
N LYS A 103 -15.19 12.78 -2.39
CA LYS A 103 -15.21 11.34 -2.07
C LYS A 103 -14.72 11.02 -0.66
N CYS A 104 -13.74 11.74 -0.13
CA CYS A 104 -13.37 11.61 1.29
C CYS A 104 -14.51 12.12 2.19
N GLN A 105 -15.12 13.26 1.85
CA GLN A 105 -16.22 13.85 2.63
C GLN A 105 -17.47 12.96 2.66
N GLU A 106 -17.83 12.32 1.55
CA GLU A 106 -18.92 11.32 1.47
C GLU A 106 -18.71 10.13 2.42
N LYS A 107 -17.46 9.85 2.78
CA LYS A 107 -17.09 8.81 3.75
C LYS A 107 -16.98 9.32 5.19
N GLY A 108 -17.21 10.62 5.42
CA GLY A 108 -16.99 11.24 6.74
C GLY A 108 -15.53 11.56 7.04
N ALA A 109 -14.67 11.63 6.02
CA ALA A 109 -13.25 11.98 6.12
C ALA A 109 -12.95 13.32 5.45
N THR A 110 -11.70 13.79 5.62
CA THR A 110 -11.12 14.85 4.79
C THR A 110 -9.99 14.29 3.94
N LEU A 111 -9.47 15.06 2.98
CA LEU A 111 -8.16 14.72 2.42
C LEU A 111 -7.09 14.81 3.53
N ALA A 112 -6.05 13.98 3.39
CA ALA A 112 -5.03 13.81 4.42
C ALA A 112 -4.28 15.10 4.75
N GLN A 113 -4.05 15.32 6.05
CA GLN A 113 -3.36 16.49 6.56
C GLN A 113 -2.01 16.09 7.13
N VAL A 114 -0.96 16.25 6.31
CA VAL A 114 0.41 15.89 6.69
C VAL A 114 1.02 17.02 7.52
N ARG A 115 0.66 17.07 8.80
CA ARG A 115 0.99 18.19 9.71
C ARG A 115 2.34 18.06 10.43
N SER A 116 3.07 16.95 10.26
CA SER A 116 4.35 16.72 10.91
C SER A 116 5.26 15.79 10.10
N GLN A 117 6.56 15.84 10.40
CA GLN A 117 7.55 14.92 9.82
C GLN A 117 7.20 13.46 10.07
N LYS A 118 6.67 13.14 11.27
CA LYS A 118 6.22 11.79 11.62
C LYS A 118 5.13 11.27 10.67
N VAL A 119 4.13 12.11 10.37
CA VAL A 119 3.06 11.73 9.43
C VAL A 119 3.62 11.55 8.03
N GLN A 120 4.50 12.46 7.58
CA GLN A 120 5.18 12.38 6.28
C GLN A 120 5.95 11.06 6.13
N ASP A 121 6.81 10.73 7.10
CA ASP A 121 7.71 9.57 7.02
C ASP A 121 6.93 8.25 7.01
N ILE A 122 5.91 8.12 7.87
CA ILE A 122 5.11 6.89 7.95
C ILE A 122 4.29 6.71 6.66
N LEU A 123 3.67 7.77 6.15
CA LEU A 123 2.92 7.69 4.89
C LEU A 123 3.83 7.38 3.71
N ALA A 124 4.97 8.07 3.57
CA ALA A 124 5.94 7.80 2.50
C ALA A 124 6.43 6.34 2.52
N PHE A 125 6.76 5.82 3.71
CA PHE A 125 7.14 4.43 3.88
C PHE A 125 6.03 3.46 3.47
N TYR A 126 4.79 3.70 3.89
CA TYR A 126 3.64 2.87 3.52
C TYR A 126 3.40 2.88 2.00
N LEU A 127 3.38 4.06 1.38
CA LEU A 127 3.16 4.23 -0.06
C LEU A 127 4.24 3.54 -0.90
N SER A 128 5.51 3.60 -0.49
CA SER A 128 6.61 2.90 -1.18
C SER A 128 6.42 1.37 -1.25
N ARG A 129 5.81 0.78 -0.20
CA ARG A 129 5.49 -0.65 -0.14
C ARG A 129 4.28 -0.99 -1.01
N LEU A 130 3.29 -0.10 -1.10
CA LEU A 130 2.14 -0.28 -1.98
C LEU A 130 2.56 -0.32 -3.46
N GLU A 131 3.48 0.55 -3.88
CA GLU A 131 4.00 0.53 -5.26
C GLU A 131 4.80 -0.74 -5.59
N SER A 132 5.49 -1.29 -4.60
CA SER A 132 6.25 -2.54 -4.75
C SER A 132 5.36 -3.79 -4.85
N GLY A 133 4.15 -3.75 -4.27
CA GLY A 133 3.22 -4.88 -4.20
C GLY A 133 2.10 -4.87 -5.25
N ASN A 134 1.68 -3.68 -5.70
CA ASN A 134 0.62 -3.50 -6.69
C ASN A 134 1.16 -2.87 -7.97
N ARG A 135 1.82 -3.68 -8.80
CA ARG A 135 1.74 -3.55 -10.26
C ARG A 135 0.32 -3.97 -10.73
N VAL A 136 -0.71 -3.38 -10.13
CA VAL A 136 -2.05 -3.44 -10.71
C VAL A 136 -2.04 -2.39 -11.80
N THR A 137 -2.15 -2.88 -13.02
CA THR A 137 -2.25 -2.17 -14.29
C THR A 137 -3.55 -1.35 -14.35
N ASP A 138 -3.76 -0.44 -13.40
CA ASP A 138 -4.92 0.45 -13.40
C ASP A 138 -4.53 1.72 -14.15
N THR A 139 -5.17 1.96 -15.29
CA THR A 139 -4.76 2.96 -16.30
C THR A 139 -5.33 4.35 -16.07
N ASP A 140 -6.04 4.57 -14.97
CA ASP A 140 -6.90 5.75 -14.77
C ASP A 140 -6.23 6.92 -14.03
N PHE A 141 -4.99 6.77 -13.54
CA PHE A 141 -4.22 7.85 -12.91
C PHE A 141 -3.16 8.43 -13.86
N GLU A 142 -3.02 9.75 -13.86
CA GLU A 142 -2.15 10.47 -14.81
C GLU A 142 -0.67 10.47 -14.39
N THR A 143 -0.36 10.38 -13.10
CA THR A 143 1.02 10.62 -12.60
C THR A 143 1.55 9.60 -11.59
N GLY A 144 0.69 8.71 -11.07
CA GLY A 144 1.04 7.79 -9.98
C GLY A 144 1.05 8.44 -8.59
N ASN A 145 0.83 9.76 -8.53
CA ASN A 145 0.89 10.55 -7.31
C ASN A 145 -0.41 10.49 -6.47
N PHE A 146 -0.37 11.11 -5.30
CA PHE A 146 -1.45 11.06 -4.31
C PHE A 146 -1.87 12.45 -3.84
N TRP A 147 -3.13 12.84 -4.04
CA TRP A 147 -3.66 14.09 -3.49
C TRP A 147 -3.69 14.08 -1.95
N ILE A 148 -3.28 15.21 -1.37
CA ILE A 148 -3.41 15.52 0.06
C ILE A 148 -4.20 16.82 0.26
N GLY A 149 -4.67 17.08 1.48
CA GLY A 149 -5.63 18.15 1.79
C GLY A 149 -5.07 19.58 1.80
N LEU A 150 -3.95 19.85 1.11
CA LEU A 150 -3.30 21.16 1.10
C LEU A 150 -3.59 21.89 -0.23
N THR A 151 -4.03 23.16 -0.13
CA THR A 151 -4.23 24.04 -1.29
C THR A 151 -3.61 25.41 -1.09
N TYR A 152 -3.16 26.03 -2.17
CA TYR A 152 -2.75 27.43 -2.15
C TYR A 152 -3.97 28.36 -2.21
N LYS A 153 -4.10 29.27 -1.25
CA LYS A 153 -5.16 30.28 -1.20
C LYS A 153 -4.58 31.64 -1.57
N THR A 154 -4.81 32.07 -2.81
CA THR A 154 -4.32 33.36 -3.34
C THR A 154 -4.73 34.56 -2.48
N SER A 155 -5.97 34.58 -1.96
CA SER A 155 -6.47 35.67 -1.11
C SER A 155 -5.72 35.81 0.22
N LYS A 156 -5.03 34.76 0.67
CA LYS A 156 -4.25 34.74 1.92
C LYS A 156 -2.76 34.53 1.67
N ALA A 157 -2.33 34.52 0.39
CA ALA A 157 -0.97 34.24 -0.07
C ALA A 157 -0.28 33.08 0.69
N SER A 158 -1.01 31.99 0.96
CA SER A 158 -0.51 30.89 1.80
C SER A 158 -1.14 29.54 1.46
N PHE A 159 -0.38 28.46 1.70
CA PHE A 159 -0.88 27.09 1.69
C PHE A 159 -1.68 26.78 2.96
N ARG A 160 -2.85 26.18 2.77
CA ARG A 160 -3.80 25.89 3.85
C ARG A 160 -4.38 24.50 3.71
N TRP A 161 -4.54 23.85 4.86
CA TRP A 161 -5.24 22.58 4.96
C TRP A 161 -6.74 22.79 4.70
N ASP A 162 -7.43 21.73 4.33
CA ASP A 162 -8.86 21.77 4.01
C ASP A 162 -9.75 22.27 5.15
N VAL A 163 -9.28 22.13 6.39
CA VAL A 163 -9.91 22.64 7.62
C VAL A 163 -9.64 24.12 7.89
N GLY A 164 -8.76 24.75 7.10
CA GLY A 164 -8.58 26.21 7.02
C GLY A 164 -7.31 26.74 7.69
N GLU A 165 -6.63 25.94 8.50
CA GLU A 165 -5.37 26.30 9.17
C GLU A 165 -4.20 26.41 8.16
N PRO A 166 -3.27 27.36 8.37
CA PRO A 166 -2.03 27.39 7.61
C PRO A 166 -1.17 26.17 7.93
N SER A 167 -0.35 25.75 6.97
CA SER A 167 0.62 24.68 7.25
C SER A 167 1.79 25.20 8.09
N SER A 168 2.06 24.56 9.23
CA SER A 168 3.25 24.79 10.07
C SER A 168 4.43 23.87 9.68
N PHE A 169 4.16 22.86 8.87
CA PHE A 169 5.13 21.89 8.36
C PHE A 169 5.08 21.86 6.83
N THR A 170 6.21 21.62 6.19
CA THR A 170 6.25 21.44 4.74
C THR A 170 7.25 20.37 4.35
N SER A 171 6.89 19.60 3.33
CA SER A 171 7.76 18.58 2.73
C SER A 171 7.82 18.72 1.21
N PHE A 172 7.68 19.93 0.67
CA PHE A 172 7.85 20.20 -0.77
C PHE A 172 9.16 19.63 -1.30
N ALA A 173 9.10 19.06 -2.51
CA ALA A 173 10.26 18.57 -3.22
C ALA A 173 11.19 19.73 -3.61
N PHE A 174 12.44 19.40 -3.94
CA PHE A 174 13.39 20.40 -4.40
C PHE A 174 12.84 21.14 -5.64
N GLY A 175 12.80 22.47 -5.58
CA GLY A 175 12.26 23.33 -6.63
C GLY A 175 10.76 23.60 -6.54
N GLN A 176 10.03 22.99 -5.60
CA GLN A 176 8.60 23.21 -5.38
C GLN A 176 8.34 24.23 -4.25
N PRO A 177 7.22 24.99 -4.29
CA PRO A 177 6.19 24.99 -5.34
C PRO A 177 6.56 25.82 -6.58
N ASP A 178 6.35 25.27 -7.78
CA ASP A 178 6.69 25.91 -9.07
C ASP A 178 5.49 26.31 -9.93
N ASN A 179 4.27 25.90 -9.57
CA ASN A 179 3.05 26.14 -10.34
C ASN A 179 2.21 27.34 -9.84
N GLN A 180 2.86 28.31 -9.21
CA GLN A 180 2.23 29.51 -8.64
C GLN A 180 1.34 30.24 -9.67
N GLY A 181 0.02 30.05 -9.57
CA GLY A 181 -1.00 30.67 -10.42
C GLY A 181 -1.81 29.71 -11.31
N PHE A 182 -1.31 28.49 -11.58
CA PHE A 182 -2.01 27.49 -12.41
C PHE A 182 -2.27 26.16 -11.68
N GLY A 183 -1.45 25.80 -10.68
CA GLY A 183 -1.62 24.64 -9.81
C GLY A 183 -1.78 25.08 -8.35
N ASN A 184 -2.98 24.89 -7.78
CA ASN A 184 -3.27 25.31 -6.40
C ASN A 184 -3.51 24.12 -5.47
N CYS A 185 -3.25 22.89 -5.91
CA CYS A 185 -3.56 21.66 -5.19
C CYS A 185 -2.28 20.86 -4.98
N VAL A 186 -2.12 20.21 -3.83
CA VAL A 186 -0.85 19.57 -3.49
C VAL A 186 -0.97 18.04 -3.51
N GLU A 187 0.01 17.40 -4.13
CA GLU A 187 0.15 15.95 -4.22
C GLU A 187 1.48 15.48 -3.59
N MET A 188 1.52 14.24 -3.10
CA MET A 188 2.76 13.52 -2.79
C MET A 188 3.26 12.80 -4.04
N GLN A 189 4.50 13.05 -4.44
CA GLN A 189 5.07 12.52 -5.67
C GLN A 189 5.83 11.21 -5.45
N ALA A 190 5.36 10.13 -6.07
CA ALA A 190 5.98 8.81 -5.96
C ALA A 190 7.48 8.83 -6.35
N LEU A 191 7.80 9.48 -7.47
CA LEU A 191 9.16 9.57 -8.01
C LEU A 191 10.08 10.51 -7.23
N ALA A 192 9.54 11.31 -6.31
CA ALA A 192 10.31 12.23 -5.47
C ALA A 192 10.23 11.82 -3.98
N ALA A 193 10.30 10.52 -3.70
CA ALA A 193 10.24 9.97 -2.33
C ALA A 193 9.02 10.47 -1.53
N PHE A 194 7.89 10.71 -2.21
CA PHE A 194 6.65 11.25 -1.66
C PHE A 194 6.76 12.67 -1.07
N ASN A 195 7.81 13.41 -1.43
CA ASN A 195 7.84 14.86 -1.24
C ASN A 195 6.74 15.53 -2.05
N TRP A 196 6.34 16.73 -1.61
CA TRP A 196 5.14 17.39 -2.12
C TRP A 196 5.40 18.19 -3.38
N ASN A 197 4.37 18.29 -4.21
CA ASN A 197 4.35 19.09 -5.42
C ASN A 197 3.02 19.82 -5.52
N ASP A 198 3.03 21.08 -5.97
CA ASP A 198 1.80 21.74 -6.38
C ASP A 198 1.47 21.38 -7.84
N GLN A 199 0.23 20.97 -8.07
CA GLN A 199 -0.24 20.42 -9.32
C GLN A 199 -1.58 21.04 -9.70
N ARG A 200 -1.89 21.02 -11.00
CA ARG A 200 -3.20 21.38 -11.54
C ARG A 200 -4.27 20.52 -10.91
N CYS A 201 -5.21 21.14 -10.20
CA CYS A 201 -6.30 20.47 -9.49
C CYS A 201 -7.20 19.57 -10.38
N LYS A 202 -7.12 19.71 -11.70
CA LYS A 202 -7.85 18.91 -12.69
C LYS A 202 -7.17 17.58 -13.03
N THR A 203 -5.89 17.40 -12.69
CA THR A 203 -5.17 16.13 -12.88
C THR A 203 -5.85 15.03 -12.08
N ARG A 204 -6.03 13.86 -12.70
CA ARG A 204 -6.62 12.69 -12.06
C ARG A 204 -5.53 11.86 -11.39
N ASN A 205 -5.52 11.87 -10.06
CA ASN A 205 -4.58 11.10 -9.24
C ASN A 205 -5.33 10.31 -8.19
N ARG A 206 -4.67 9.29 -7.63
CA ARG A 206 -5.12 8.68 -6.38
C ARG A 206 -5.05 9.72 -5.25
N TYR A 207 -5.67 9.42 -4.13
CA TYR A 207 -5.82 10.39 -3.06
C TYR A 207 -5.83 9.69 -1.70
N ILE A 208 -5.45 10.43 -0.66
CA ILE A 208 -5.39 9.90 0.71
C ILE A 208 -6.48 10.59 1.53
N CYS A 209 -7.38 9.82 2.10
CA CYS A 209 -8.36 10.31 3.07
C CYS A 209 -7.81 10.16 4.50
N GLN A 210 -8.15 11.11 5.36
CA GLN A 210 -7.92 11.09 6.80
C GLN A 210 -9.26 11.11 7.54
N PHE A 211 -9.44 10.15 8.43
CA PHE A 211 -10.54 10.08 9.38
C PHE A 211 -9.98 10.44 10.74
N SER A 212 -10.54 11.49 11.36
CA SER A 212 -10.26 11.80 12.75
C SER A 212 -11.21 10.97 13.62
N GLU A 213 -10.64 10.14 14.50
CA GLU A 213 -11.36 9.40 15.53
C GLU A 213 -11.45 10.19 16.84
#